data_AF-A0A0A0L6L5-F1
#
_entry.id   AF-A0A0A0L6L5-F1
#
_cell.length_a   1.000
_cell.length_b   1.000
_cell.length_c   1.000
_cell.angle_alpha   90.00
_cell.angle_beta   90.00
_cell.angle_gamma   90.00
#
_symmetry.space_group_name_H-M   'P 1'
#
loop_
_entity.id
_entity.type
_entity.pdbx_description
1 polymer ?
#
loop_
_entity_poly.entity_id
_entity_poly.type
_entity_poly.pdbx_seq_one_letter_code
_entity_poly.pdbx_strand_id
1 'polypeptide(L)' 'MELKEWLVLITGGLALIFGVMKRLNGWYYEAKLGKLWPKLPPGDMGWPILGVTLSYLKNFSSGQPRILLHNLSIR' A
#
# COMPACT_ATOMS: atom_id res chain seq x y z
N MET A 1 -27.40 19.94 -0.62
CA MET A 1 -26.44 18.84 -0.81
C MET A 1 -26.71 17.84 0.29
N GLU A 2 -27.26 16.70 -0.09
CA GLU A 2 -27.71 15.64 0.82
C GLU A 2 -26.50 15.04 1.55
N LEU A 3 -26.69 14.53 2.78
CA LEU A 3 -25.63 13.88 3.57
C LEU A 3 -24.89 12.80 2.78
N LYS A 4 -25.60 12.10 1.90
CA LYS A 4 -25.07 11.03 1.04
C LYS A 4 -24.04 11.54 0.04
N GLU A 5 -24.25 12.73 -0.51
CA GLU A 5 -23.36 13.35 -1.49
C GLU A 5 -22.03 13.74 -0.82
N TRP A 6 -22.09 14.30 0.39
CA TRP A 6 -20.91 14.57 1.20
C TRP A 6 -20.12 13.31 1.52
N LEU A 7 -20.82 12.22 1.87
CA LEU A 7 -20.20 10.93 2.19
C LEU A 7 -19.43 10.37 0.98
N VAL A 8 -20.04 10.43 -0.21
CA VAL A 8 -19.39 10.01 -1.47
C VAL A 8 -18.16 10.86 -1.78
N LEU A 9 -18.25 12.18 -1.64
CA LEU A 9 -17.13 13.10 -1.88
C LEU A 9 -15.97 12.84 -0.89
N ILE A 10 -16.28 12.66 0.39
CA ILE A 10 -15.27 12.38 1.41
C ILE A 10 -14.60 11.04 1.13
N THR A 11 -15.36 9.97 0.87
CA THR A 11 -14.80 8.64 0.58
C THR A 11 -13.94 8.67 -0.69
N GLY A 12 -14.41 9.32 -1.77
CA GLY A 12 -13.65 9.46 -3.01
C GLY A 12 -12.36 10.26 -2.82
N GLY A 13 -12.43 11.39 -2.09
CA GLY A 13 -11.27 12.18 -1.73
C GLY A 13 -10.24 11.40 -0.90
N LEU A 14 -10.71 10.67 0.11
CA LEU A 14 -9.84 9.81 0.92
C LEU A 14 -9.14 8.76 0.07
N ALA A 15 -9.87 8.06 -0.80
CA ALA A 15 -9.32 7.02 -1.67
C ALA A 15 -8.24 7.58 -2.61
N LEU A 16 -8.46 8.77 -3.16
CA LEU A 16 -7.48 9.46 -4.00
C LEU A 16 -6.22 9.85 -3.21
N ILE A 17 -6.40 10.53 -2.07
CA ILE A 17 -5.28 10.95 -1.20
C ILE A 17 -4.43 9.74 -0.83
N PHE A 18 -5.07 8.67 -0.38
CA PHE A 18 -4.37 7.47 0.03
C PHE A 18 -3.70 6.74 -1.14
N GLY A 19 -4.33 6.69 -2.31
CA GLY A 19 -3.72 6.13 -3.52
C GLY A 19 -2.46 6.88 -3.94
N VAL A 20 -2.48 8.21 -3.90
CA VAL A 20 -1.32 9.07 -4.18
C VAL A 20 -0.24 8.87 -3.12
N MET A 21 -0.62 8.87 -1.84
CA MET A 21 0.32 8.75 -0.73
C MET A 21 1.08 7.41 -0.73
N LYS A 22 0.43 6.33 -1.19
CA LYS A 22 1.08 5.05 -1.40
C LYS A 22 2.19 5.12 -2.47
N ARG A 23 1.95 5.81 -3.59
CA ARG A 23 2.97 5.98 -4.64
C ARG A 23 4.12 6.87 -4.18
N LEU A 24 3.81 7.96 -3.50
CA LEU A 24 4.82 8.87 -2.94
C LEU A 24 5.73 8.16 -1.93
N ASN A 25 5.18 7.24 -1.12
CA ASN A 25 5.96 6.43 -0.19
C ASN A 25 7.04 5.61 -0.92
N GLY A 26 6.68 4.95 -2.03
CA GLY A 26 7.63 4.21 -2.86
C GLY A 26 8.76 5.10 -3.39
N TRP A 27 8.42 6.23 -4.01
CA TRP A 27 9.41 7.17 -4.54
C TRP A 27 10.31 7.78 -3.45
N TYR A 28 9.75 8.10 -2.28
CA TYR A 28 10.52 8.63 -1.15
C TYR A 28 11.61 7.65 -0.72
N TYR A 29 11.26 6.38 -0.58
CA TYR A 29 12.22 5.37 -0.18
C TYR A 29 13.16 4.96 -1.30
N GLU A 30 12.73 4.98 -2.56
CA GLU A 30 13.61 4.80 -3.72
C GLU A 30 14.73 5.85 -3.72
N ALA A 31 14.37 7.12 -3.54
CA ALA A 31 15.33 8.22 -3.42
C ALA A 31 16.21 8.08 -2.15
N LYS A 32 15.63 7.70 -1.02
CA LYS A 32 16.33 7.57 0.26
C LYS A 32 17.32 6.40 0.30
N LEU A 33 16.95 5.25 -0.27
CA LEU A 33 17.78 4.03 -0.25
C LEU A 33 18.77 3.99 -1.41
N GLY A 34 18.47 4.65 -2.53
CA GLY A 34 19.36 4.75 -3.68
C GLY A 34 19.91 3.39 -4.12
N LYS A 35 21.22 3.17 -3.93
CA LYS A 35 21.90 1.91 -4.30
C LYS A 35 21.43 0.67 -3.51
N LEU A 36 20.76 0.85 -2.38
CA LEU A 36 20.18 -0.24 -1.59
C LEU A 36 18.78 -0.64 -2.08
N TRP A 37 18.09 0.23 -2.83
CA TRP A 37 16.76 -0.05 -3.35
C TRP A 37 16.67 -1.35 -4.17
N PRO A 38 17.60 -1.65 -5.08
CA PRO A 38 17.56 -2.89 -5.87
C PRO A 38 17.87 -4.16 -5.07
N LYS A 39 18.36 -4.02 -3.81
CA LYS A 39 18.67 -5.13 -2.91
C LYS A 39 17.49 -5.51 -2.02
N LEU A 40 16.46 -4.66 -1.95
CA LEU A 40 15.26 -4.97 -1.19
C LEU A 40 14.49 -6.11 -1.87
N PRO A 41 13.78 -6.93 -1.07
CA PRO A 41 12.84 -7.88 -1.63
C PRO A 41 11.86 -7.13 -2.54
N PRO A 42 11.59 -7.68 -3.73
CA PRO A 42 10.68 -7.07 -4.68
C PRO A 42 9.27 -6.95 -4.08
N GLY A 43 8.52 -5.96 -4.52
CA GLY A 43 7.17 -5.70 -4.04
C GLY A 43 6.93 -4.23 -3.69
N ASP A 44 5.73 -3.98 -3.16
CA ASP A 44 5.28 -2.65 -2.75
C ASP A 44 5.64 -2.42 -1.28
N MET A 45 6.13 -1.23 -0.94
CA MET A 45 6.40 -0.85 0.46
C MET A 45 5.13 -0.73 1.31
N GLY A 46 3.96 -0.83 0.68
CA GLY A 46 2.68 -0.72 1.32
C GLY A 46 2.37 0.73 1.67
N TRP A 47 1.44 0.89 2.59
CA TRP A 47 0.99 2.21 3.00
C TRP A 47 2.00 2.87 3.94
N PRO A 48 2.22 4.20 3.86
CA PRO A 48 3.25 4.86 4.68
C PRO A 48 3.10 4.68 6.19
N ILE A 49 1.89 4.41 6.71
CA ILE A 49 1.66 4.20 8.15
C ILE A 49 1.44 2.71 8.48
N LEU A 50 0.53 2.05 7.75
CA LEU A 50 0.13 0.67 8.04
C LEU A 50 1.02 -0.38 7.35
N GLY A 51 1.84 0.04 6.38
CA GLY A 51 2.73 -0.83 5.61
C GLY A 51 1.99 -1.94 4.87
N VAL A 52 2.61 -3.11 4.84
CA VAL A 52 2.07 -4.36 4.28
C VAL A 52 1.04 -5.03 5.19
N THR A 53 0.86 -4.57 6.43
CA THR A 53 0.01 -5.20 7.45
C THR A 53 -1.45 -5.33 7.01
N LEU A 54 -1.99 -4.37 6.25
CA LEU A 54 -3.34 -4.46 5.69
C LEU A 54 -3.46 -5.62 4.68
N SER A 55 -2.49 -5.75 3.79
CA SER A 55 -2.40 -6.88 2.87
C SER A 55 -2.25 -8.19 3.62
N TYR A 56 -1.49 -8.19 4.73
CA TYR A 56 -1.35 -9.35 5.59
C TYR A 56 -2.69 -9.77 6.18
N LEU A 57 -3.42 -8.84 6.80
CA LEU A 57 -4.71 -9.12 7.43
C LEU A 57 -5.72 -9.65 6.42
N LYS A 58 -5.77 -9.05 5.22
CA LYS A 58 -6.62 -9.50 4.12
C LYS A 58 -6.32 -10.95 3.72
N ASN A 59 -5.05 -11.26 3.47
CA ASN A 59 -4.64 -12.58 3.01
C ASN A 59 -4.77 -13.64 4.12
N PHE A 60 -4.60 -13.23 5.38
CA PHE A 60 -4.81 -14.07 6.54
C PHE A 60 -6.29 -14.42 6.71
N SER A 61 -7.18 -13.43 6.69
CA SER A 61 -8.63 -13.65 6.77
C SER A 61 -9.20 -14.42 5.58
N SER A 62 -8.57 -14.33 4.40
CA SER A 62 -8.97 -15.12 3.22
C SER A 62 -8.42 -16.55 3.21
N GLY A 63 -7.73 -16.98 4.28
CA GLY A 63 -7.15 -18.33 4.38
C GLY A 63 -5.96 -18.58 3.44
N GLN A 64 -5.34 -17.53 2.89
CA GLN A 64 -4.25 -17.61 1.93
C GLN A 64 -3.01 -16.82 2.38
N PRO A 65 -2.46 -17.09 3.59
CA PRO A 65 -1.35 -16.31 4.15
C PRO A 65 -0.08 -16.40 3.30
N ARG A 66 0.11 -17.48 2.53
CA ARG A 66 1.29 -17.69 1.67
C ARG A 66 1.41 -16.69 0.51
N ILE A 67 0.32 -16.02 0.13
CA ILE A 67 0.34 -15.00 -0.95
C ILE A 67 1.25 -13.82 -0.60
N LEU A 68 1.39 -13.50 0.67
CA LEU A 68 2.31 -12.44 1.11
C LEU A 68 3.75 -12.80 0.83
N LEU A 69 4.13 -14.04 1.15
CA LEU A 69 5.49 -14.52 0.94
C LEU A 69 5.83 -14.57 -0.55
N HIS A 70 4.86 -14.99 -1.37
CA HIS A 70 4.97 -14.95 -2.82
C HIS A 70 5.19 -13.53 -3.36
N ASN A 71 4.41 -12.55 -2.87
CA ASN A 71 4.54 -11.15 -3.29
C ASN A 71 5.86 -10.50 -2.86
N LEU A 72 6.51 -11.00 -1.80
CA LEU A 72 7.82 -10.52 -1.33
C LEU A 72 8.99 -11.25 -2.00
N SER A 73 8.73 -12.38 -2.65
CA SER A 73 9.75 -13.25 -3.22
C SER A 73 9.96 -13.07 -4.73
N ILE A 74 9.04 -12.44 -5.45
CA ILE A 74 9.04 -12.43 -6.92
C ILE A 74 9.55 -11.10 -7.45
N ARG A 75 10.69 -11.18 -8.13
CA ARG A 75 11.28 -10.11 -8.94
C ARG A 75 10.70 -10.16 -10.35
#